data_AF-A0A2M7KWP5-F1
#
_entry.id   AF-A0A2M7KWP5-F1
#
_cell.length_a   1.000
_cell.length_b   1.000
_cell.length_c   1.000
_cell.angle_alpha   90.00
_cell.angle_beta   90.00
_cell.angle_gamma   90.00
#
_symmetry.space_group_name_H-M   'P 1'
#
loop_
_entity.id
_entity.type
_entity.pdbx_description
1 polymer ?
#
loop_
_entity_poly.entity_id
_entity_poly.type
_entity_poly.pdbx_seq_one_letter_code
_entity_poly.pdbx_strand_id
1 'polypeptide(L)'
;MATFDAAGKRVWGAVDQGHMDMGWVDRLGAGNVYNAEQQGVPYFYAYTTRPDGQRLRGGDTFAHSAPRGRPWGVGIGPLLTGSYYGDGYALGEHLRQGGIGDNEALFEFLWRDAKLEDKPREELPLSRYFGGPFGWMVARTGWDDQSVLAEMKVNVYNFANHQHLDAGAFQLYHKGALALDSGLYKGSSGAYGSPHCRNYYWRTIAHNSLLIHDPAEQFNPAAGYGNDGGQRLPNGRGEPRNLEVLTDPKNGYQTAEVLAHGFGPDAQAPDYTLLTGDLTRAYSDKVKQVVRSFVFLNLKNADVPGTLIVFDRVIASDPLFGKFWLLHTLEEPHVNGATAVVDRTEHGARGRLHLTALLPEPANCALGKVGGPGKEFWVFDQDFTNEVPADQVAKSSQEAGAWRIELSPKAPAAEDLFLTVMQTMDREPGTPLSVSRADAGTSVGCLLTGSAGNWLVLFPRDGGRGDGPVTFQTAGAATRVLVTGLAAGDWRAQGQGGRPQPVPVSAEAAAAWLTLPAGQWTLSKR
;
A
#
# COMPACT_ATOMS: atom_id res chain seq x y z
N MET A 1 -32.08 -9.48 24.14
CA MET A 1 -32.43 -10.42 25.23
C MET A 1 -31.12 -11.03 25.72
N ALA A 2 -30.73 -10.86 26.98
CA ALA A 2 -29.46 -11.40 27.49
C ALA A 2 -29.62 -12.89 27.80
N THR A 3 -28.70 -13.73 27.34
CA THR A 3 -28.61 -15.14 27.71
C THR A 3 -27.79 -15.29 28.99
N PHE A 4 -28.31 -16.11 29.91
CA PHE A 4 -27.71 -16.41 31.20
C PHE A 4 -27.45 -17.91 31.26
N ASP A 5 -26.39 -18.33 31.94
CA ASP A 5 -26.17 -19.75 32.21
C ASP A 5 -27.17 -20.27 33.26
N ALA A 6 -27.13 -21.58 33.51
CA ALA A 6 -27.96 -22.23 34.51
C ALA A 6 -27.74 -21.71 35.95
N ALA A 7 -26.66 -20.94 36.19
CA ALA A 7 -26.38 -20.30 37.47
C ALA A 7 -26.80 -18.80 37.49
N GLY A 8 -27.46 -18.30 36.45
CA GLY A 8 -27.92 -16.92 36.36
C GLY A 8 -26.78 -15.92 36.10
N LYS A 9 -25.59 -16.37 35.71
CA LYS A 9 -24.50 -15.50 35.30
C LYS A 9 -24.70 -15.12 33.84
N ARG A 10 -24.58 -13.82 33.55
CA ARG A 10 -24.65 -13.29 32.18
C ARG A 10 -23.48 -13.86 31.39
N VAL A 11 -23.78 -14.69 30.39
CA VAL A 11 -22.76 -15.30 29.54
C VAL A 11 -22.63 -14.44 28.31
N TRP A 12 -21.60 -13.60 28.27
CA TRP A 12 -21.12 -13.13 26.98
C TRP A 12 -20.37 -14.30 26.37
N GLY A 13 -20.85 -14.83 25.25
CA GLY A 13 -19.98 -15.65 24.41
C GLY A 13 -18.78 -14.79 24.04
N ALA A 14 -17.58 -15.29 24.24
CA ALA A 14 -16.39 -14.70 23.65
C ALA A 14 -16.57 -14.77 22.13
N VAL A 15 -17.05 -13.69 21.53
CA VAL A 15 -17.06 -13.51 20.08
C VAL A 15 -15.69 -12.95 19.75
N ASP A 16 -14.70 -13.84 19.65
CA ASP A 16 -13.29 -13.49 19.39
C ASP A 16 -13.02 -12.97 17.96
N GLN A 17 -14.07 -12.69 17.19
CA GLN A 17 -13.99 -12.06 15.89
C GLN A 17 -15.16 -11.09 15.77
N GLY A 18 -14.93 -9.84 15.36
CA GLY A 18 -15.96 -8.83 15.19
C GLY A 18 -16.90 -9.15 14.03
N HIS A 19 -17.70 -10.21 14.15
CA HIS A 19 -18.78 -10.52 13.24
C HIS A 19 -19.73 -9.32 13.23
N MET A 20 -20.14 -8.90 12.03
CA MET A 20 -21.10 -7.82 11.87
C MET A 20 -22.44 -8.26 12.44
N ASP A 21 -22.65 -7.96 13.73
CA ASP A 21 -23.83 -8.27 14.56
C ASP A 21 -25.13 -7.56 14.09
N MET A 22 -25.12 -7.06 12.87
CA MET A 22 -26.09 -6.11 12.35
C MET A 22 -27.43 -6.69 11.98
N GLY A 23 -27.41 -7.91 11.43
CA GLY A 23 -28.63 -8.67 11.22
C GLY A 23 -29.42 -8.80 12.52
N TRP A 24 -28.77 -8.86 13.69
CA TRP A 24 -29.47 -9.03 14.96
C TRP A 24 -30.16 -7.77 15.45
N VAL A 25 -29.49 -6.62 15.47
CA VAL A 25 -30.02 -5.40 16.11
C VAL A 25 -31.22 -4.84 15.34
N ASP A 26 -31.17 -4.85 14.01
CA ASP A 26 -32.30 -4.44 13.20
C ASP A 26 -33.49 -5.41 13.36
N ARG A 27 -33.22 -6.73 13.42
CA ARG A 27 -34.26 -7.74 13.67
C ARG A 27 -34.90 -7.63 15.06
N LEU A 28 -34.29 -6.90 16.00
CA LEU A 28 -34.92 -6.52 17.28
C LEU A 28 -35.88 -5.33 17.15
N GLY A 29 -35.94 -4.66 15.99
CA GLY A 29 -36.80 -3.51 15.69
C GLY A 29 -36.14 -2.15 15.91
N ALA A 30 -34.81 -2.08 16.04
CA ALA A 30 -34.07 -0.84 16.28
C ALA A 30 -33.61 -0.12 14.99
N GLY A 31 -33.84 -0.71 13.81
CA GLY A 31 -33.30 -0.18 12.55
C GLY A 31 -31.79 -0.37 12.41
N ASN A 32 -31.23 0.26 11.37
CA ASN A 32 -29.78 0.33 11.18
C ASN A 32 -29.15 1.30 12.20
N VAL A 33 -28.33 0.78 13.10
CA VAL A 33 -27.64 1.58 14.13
C VAL A 33 -26.21 1.99 13.75
N TYR A 34 -25.74 1.59 12.56
CA TYR A 34 -24.41 1.90 12.04
C TYR A 34 -24.51 2.92 10.90
N ASN A 35 -23.37 3.50 10.54
CA ASN A 35 -23.29 4.27 9.30
C ASN A 35 -23.45 3.30 8.10
N ALA A 36 -24.28 3.68 7.12
CA ALA A 36 -24.53 2.90 5.91
C ALA A 36 -23.27 2.63 5.07
N GLU A 37 -22.21 3.44 5.22
CA GLU A 37 -20.89 3.21 4.61
C GLU A 37 -20.24 1.89 5.04
N GLN A 38 -20.75 1.22 6.07
CA GLN A 38 -20.43 -0.17 6.38
C GLN A 38 -20.56 -1.09 5.16
N GLN A 39 -21.49 -0.81 4.24
CA GLN A 39 -21.63 -1.52 2.97
C GLN A 39 -20.31 -1.58 2.17
N GLY A 40 -19.47 -0.55 2.29
CA GLY A 40 -18.19 -0.45 1.60
C GLY A 40 -17.05 -1.25 2.23
N VAL A 41 -17.19 -1.79 3.45
CA VAL A 41 -16.09 -2.47 4.16
C VAL A 41 -15.61 -3.74 3.42
N PRO A 42 -16.49 -4.65 2.95
CA PRO A 42 -16.07 -5.83 2.21
C PRO A 42 -15.25 -5.55 0.94
N TYR A 43 -15.40 -4.36 0.35
CA TYR A 43 -14.68 -3.99 -0.86
C TYR A 43 -13.18 -3.93 -0.67
N PHE A 44 -12.67 -3.67 0.55
CA PHE A 44 -11.23 -3.78 0.79
C PHE A 44 -10.71 -5.19 0.51
N TYR A 45 -11.43 -6.22 0.95
CA TYR A 45 -11.06 -7.62 0.69
C TYR A 45 -11.26 -8.00 -0.76
N ALA A 46 -12.30 -7.49 -1.42
CA ALA A 46 -12.48 -7.69 -2.86
C ALA A 46 -11.29 -7.18 -3.66
N TYR A 47 -10.86 -5.94 -3.38
CA TYR A 47 -9.80 -5.27 -4.13
C TYR A 47 -8.40 -5.80 -3.83
N THR A 48 -8.16 -6.32 -2.63
CA THR A 48 -6.87 -6.92 -2.23
C THR A 48 -6.76 -8.41 -2.54
N THR A 49 -7.86 -9.07 -2.94
CA THR A 49 -7.83 -10.46 -3.38
C THR A 49 -7.10 -10.58 -4.72
N ARG A 50 -6.09 -11.45 -4.71
CA ARG A 50 -5.22 -11.82 -5.81
C ARG A 50 -5.90 -12.89 -6.67
N PRO A 51 -5.45 -13.08 -7.93
CA PRO A 51 -5.99 -14.11 -8.82
C PRO A 51 -5.84 -15.55 -8.31
N ASP A 52 -4.92 -15.82 -7.38
CA ASP A 52 -4.74 -17.13 -6.75
C ASP A 52 -5.70 -17.39 -5.57
N GLY A 53 -6.68 -16.50 -5.36
CA GLY A 53 -7.68 -16.56 -4.30
C GLY A 53 -7.19 -16.04 -2.93
N GLN A 54 -5.91 -15.75 -2.78
CA GLN A 54 -5.36 -15.20 -1.55
C GLN A 54 -5.45 -13.67 -1.54
N ARG A 55 -5.01 -13.00 -0.48
CA ARG A 55 -5.00 -11.52 -0.40
C ARG A 55 -3.60 -10.95 -0.30
N LEU A 56 -3.40 -9.70 -0.75
CA LEU A 56 -2.24 -8.92 -0.31
C LEU A 56 -2.12 -9.00 1.22
N ARG A 57 -0.88 -9.03 1.71
CA ARG A 57 -0.64 -9.23 3.15
C ARG A 57 -0.91 -7.91 3.87
N GLY A 58 -1.18 -7.94 5.17
CA GLY A 58 -1.47 -6.72 5.89
C GLY A 58 -1.92 -7.01 7.30
N GLY A 59 -1.24 -6.41 8.27
CA GLY A 59 -1.41 -6.72 9.67
C GLY A 59 -1.13 -8.19 10.01
N ASP A 60 -1.51 -8.56 11.22
CA ASP A 60 -1.45 -9.96 11.66
C ASP A 60 -2.53 -10.78 10.95
N THR A 61 -2.16 -11.93 10.40
CA THR A 61 -3.13 -12.87 9.83
C THR A 61 -2.69 -14.30 10.03
N PHE A 62 -3.63 -15.22 10.20
CA PHE A 62 -3.38 -16.67 10.07
C PHE A 62 -3.75 -17.22 8.69
N ALA A 63 -4.41 -16.45 7.84
CA ALA A 63 -4.93 -16.94 6.56
C ALA A 63 -3.83 -17.49 5.64
N HIS A 64 -2.60 -17.01 5.81
CA HIS A 64 -1.39 -17.51 5.13
C HIS A 64 -1.03 -18.97 5.45
N SER A 65 -1.64 -19.60 6.47
CA SER A 65 -1.52 -21.04 6.69
C SER A 65 -2.38 -21.88 5.72
N ALA A 66 -3.31 -21.26 4.99
CA ALA A 66 -4.12 -21.96 3.99
C ALA A 66 -3.25 -22.43 2.82
N PRO A 67 -3.55 -23.59 2.19
CA PRO A 67 -2.83 -24.05 1.00
C PRO A 67 -2.86 -23.04 -0.16
N ARG A 68 -1.79 -23.02 -0.96
CA ARG A 68 -1.73 -22.21 -2.19
C ARG A 68 -2.89 -22.55 -3.12
N GLY A 69 -3.46 -21.53 -3.77
CA GLY A 69 -4.64 -21.67 -4.63
C GLY A 69 -5.97 -21.83 -3.89
N ARG A 70 -5.97 -21.96 -2.55
CA ARG A 70 -7.21 -21.95 -1.77
C ARG A 70 -7.62 -20.50 -1.47
N PRO A 71 -8.87 -20.11 -1.78
CA PRO A 71 -9.35 -18.78 -1.46
C PRO A 71 -9.31 -18.47 0.04
N TRP A 72 -8.96 -17.22 0.37
CA TRP A 72 -8.94 -16.75 1.75
C TRP A 72 -10.29 -16.18 2.16
N GLY A 73 -11.08 -17.00 2.87
CA GLY A 73 -12.36 -16.58 3.42
C GLY A 73 -12.28 -15.38 4.37
N VAL A 74 -13.40 -14.66 4.48
CA VAL A 74 -13.59 -13.45 5.30
C VAL A 74 -14.76 -13.61 6.28
N GLY A 75 -15.14 -14.86 6.54
CA GLY A 75 -16.32 -15.21 7.33
C GLY A 75 -17.63 -14.77 6.67
N ILE A 76 -18.73 -14.82 7.44
CA ILE A 76 -20.07 -14.46 6.98
C ILE A 76 -20.26 -12.96 6.70
N GLY A 77 -19.34 -12.10 7.14
CA GLY A 77 -19.51 -10.64 7.10
C GLY A 77 -20.04 -10.11 5.75
N PRO A 78 -19.37 -10.35 4.62
CA PRO A 78 -19.83 -9.85 3.33
C PRO A 78 -21.17 -10.43 2.86
N LEU A 79 -21.53 -11.66 3.26
CA LEU A 79 -22.87 -12.20 3.01
C LEU A 79 -23.92 -11.37 3.74
N LEU A 80 -23.70 -11.10 5.04
CA LEU A 80 -24.65 -10.34 5.85
C LEU A 80 -24.80 -8.92 5.32
N THR A 81 -23.69 -8.26 4.99
CA THR A 81 -23.71 -6.93 4.36
C THR A 81 -24.39 -6.97 3.01
N GLY A 82 -24.05 -7.93 2.15
CA GLY A 82 -24.66 -8.10 0.84
C GLY A 82 -26.16 -8.26 0.93
N SER A 83 -26.63 -9.18 1.77
CA SER A 83 -28.05 -9.47 1.97
C SER A 83 -28.80 -8.29 2.60
N TYR A 84 -28.17 -7.57 3.53
CA TYR A 84 -28.79 -6.43 4.21
C TYR A 84 -28.95 -5.21 3.30
N TYR A 85 -27.93 -4.89 2.52
CA TYR A 85 -27.90 -3.70 1.65
C TYR A 85 -28.29 -3.99 0.18
N GLY A 86 -28.59 -5.23 -0.19
CA GLY A 86 -28.87 -5.63 -1.56
C GLY A 86 -27.65 -5.55 -2.49
N ASP A 87 -26.45 -5.81 -1.94
CA ASP A 87 -25.18 -5.68 -2.65
C ASP A 87 -24.71 -7.02 -3.26
N GLY A 88 -25.03 -7.20 -4.54
CA GLY A 88 -24.63 -8.39 -5.30
C GLY A 88 -23.12 -8.53 -5.51
N TYR A 89 -22.34 -7.44 -5.43
CA TYR A 89 -20.88 -7.54 -5.52
C TYR A 89 -20.29 -8.12 -4.24
N ALA A 90 -20.77 -7.68 -3.08
CA ALA A 90 -20.37 -8.23 -1.79
C ALA A 90 -20.73 -9.72 -1.69
N LEU A 91 -21.92 -10.12 -2.16
CA LEU A 91 -22.32 -11.53 -2.26
C LEU A 91 -21.40 -12.32 -3.21
N GLY A 92 -21.19 -11.82 -4.43
CA GLY A 92 -20.34 -12.50 -5.40
C GLY A 92 -18.93 -12.73 -4.89
N GLU A 93 -18.38 -11.75 -4.19
CA GLU A 93 -17.05 -11.88 -3.64
C GLU A 93 -16.97 -12.81 -2.43
N HIS A 94 -18.00 -12.83 -1.58
CA HIS A 94 -18.14 -13.84 -0.52
C HIS A 94 -18.07 -15.26 -1.09
N LEU A 95 -18.84 -15.54 -2.15
CA LEU A 95 -18.89 -16.85 -2.79
C LEU A 95 -17.53 -17.23 -3.41
N ARG A 96 -16.87 -16.29 -4.09
CA ARG A 96 -15.53 -16.51 -4.67
C ARG A 96 -14.44 -16.71 -3.61
N GLN A 97 -14.64 -16.20 -2.40
CA GLN A 97 -13.73 -16.36 -1.26
C GLN A 97 -14.02 -17.62 -0.43
N GLY A 98 -14.79 -18.56 -0.98
CA GLY A 98 -15.05 -19.86 -0.37
C GLY A 98 -16.35 -19.94 0.43
N GLY A 99 -17.14 -18.85 0.48
CA GLY A 99 -18.43 -18.83 1.15
C GLY A 99 -18.33 -19.01 2.66
N ILE A 100 -19.38 -19.58 3.25
CA ILE A 100 -19.48 -19.86 4.68
C ILE A 100 -18.82 -21.18 5.05
N GLY A 101 -18.22 -21.21 6.25
CA GLY A 101 -17.86 -22.46 6.93
C GLY A 101 -18.97 -22.92 7.90
N ASP A 102 -18.96 -24.20 8.26
CA ASP A 102 -20.03 -24.88 9.02
C ASP A 102 -20.51 -24.16 10.29
N ASN A 103 -19.66 -23.36 10.94
CA ASN A 103 -19.96 -22.70 12.21
C ASN A 103 -20.93 -21.50 12.10
N GLU A 104 -21.25 -21.02 10.89
CA GLU A 104 -22.12 -19.84 10.68
C GLU A 104 -23.37 -20.16 9.84
N ALA A 105 -23.61 -21.44 9.50
CA ALA A 105 -24.67 -21.87 8.59
C ALA A 105 -26.09 -21.48 9.06
N LEU A 106 -26.32 -21.43 10.37
CA LEU A 106 -27.61 -20.98 10.92
C LEU A 106 -27.90 -19.53 10.52
N PHE A 107 -26.90 -18.65 10.54
CA PHE A 107 -27.08 -17.23 10.24
C PHE A 107 -27.26 -16.98 8.75
N GLU A 108 -26.62 -17.78 7.90
CA GLU A 108 -26.94 -17.81 6.48
C GLU A 108 -28.40 -18.16 6.25
N PHE A 109 -28.85 -19.27 6.82
CA PHE A 109 -30.21 -19.75 6.64
C PHE A 109 -31.25 -18.69 7.07
N LEU A 110 -30.98 -17.98 8.17
CA LEU A 110 -31.90 -16.98 8.70
C LEU A 110 -31.86 -15.65 7.94
N TRP A 111 -30.70 -15.20 7.46
CA TRP A 111 -30.50 -13.80 7.05
C TRP A 111 -29.95 -13.60 5.65
N ARG A 112 -29.57 -14.66 4.94
CA ARG A 112 -29.28 -14.53 3.51
C ARG A 112 -30.54 -14.08 2.77
N ASP A 113 -30.40 -13.07 1.92
CA ASP A 113 -31.44 -12.76 0.95
C ASP A 113 -31.36 -13.79 -0.19
N ALA A 114 -32.33 -14.71 -0.23
CA ALA A 114 -32.39 -15.76 -1.23
C ALA A 114 -32.68 -15.23 -2.65
N LYS A 115 -33.11 -13.97 -2.81
CA LYS A 115 -33.37 -13.34 -4.10
C LYS A 115 -32.21 -12.49 -4.59
N LEU A 116 -31.21 -12.22 -3.75
CA LEU A 116 -30.05 -11.44 -4.15
C LEU A 116 -29.18 -12.26 -5.09
N GLU A 117 -28.98 -11.73 -6.30
CA GLU A 117 -28.07 -12.29 -7.29
C GLU A 117 -26.68 -11.71 -7.12
N ASP A 118 -25.65 -12.54 -7.34
CA ASP A 118 -24.28 -12.06 -7.34
C ASP A 118 -23.96 -11.27 -8.61
N LYS A 119 -23.01 -10.34 -8.50
CA LYS A 119 -22.52 -9.53 -9.62
C LYS A 119 -21.07 -9.85 -9.97
N PRO A 120 -20.69 -9.75 -11.26
CA PRO A 120 -19.32 -9.97 -11.70
C PRO A 120 -18.38 -8.91 -11.11
N ARG A 121 -17.22 -9.33 -10.60
CA ARG A 121 -16.23 -8.39 -10.03
C ARG A 121 -15.63 -7.49 -11.10
N GLU A 122 -15.68 -7.92 -12.36
CA GLU A 122 -15.12 -7.27 -13.53
C GLU A 122 -15.81 -5.92 -13.83
N GLU A 123 -17.03 -5.72 -13.34
CA GLU A 123 -17.74 -4.43 -13.40
C GLU A 123 -17.22 -3.41 -12.37
N LEU A 124 -16.39 -3.82 -11.40
CA LEU A 124 -15.83 -2.91 -10.41
C LEU A 124 -14.67 -2.08 -10.99
N PRO A 125 -14.57 -0.77 -10.67
CA PRO A 125 -13.46 0.08 -11.08
C PRO A 125 -12.12 -0.52 -10.69
N LEU A 126 -11.10 -0.35 -11.53
CA LEU A 126 -9.76 -0.89 -11.30
C LEU A 126 -8.99 -0.14 -10.22
N SER A 127 -9.51 0.95 -9.66
CA SER A 127 -8.88 1.66 -8.55
C SER A 127 -9.91 2.07 -7.53
N ARG A 128 -9.56 1.95 -6.25
CA ARG A 128 -10.43 2.33 -5.14
C ARG A 128 -9.64 2.99 -4.03
N TYR A 129 -10.12 4.16 -3.62
CA TYR A 129 -9.63 4.91 -2.48
C TYR A 129 -10.44 4.57 -1.23
N PHE A 130 -9.74 4.29 -0.15
CA PHE A 130 -10.29 4.10 1.19
C PHE A 130 -9.84 5.30 2.04
N GLY A 131 -10.78 6.22 2.27
CA GLY A 131 -10.52 7.52 2.88
C GLY A 131 -10.12 7.48 4.36
N GLY A 132 -10.19 8.64 5.02
CA GLY A 132 -9.91 8.74 6.45
C GLY A 132 -10.80 7.79 7.27
N PRO A 133 -10.25 7.11 8.29
CA PRO A 133 -8.94 7.30 8.92
C PRO A 133 -7.79 6.46 8.29
N PHE A 134 -7.97 5.89 7.11
CA PHE A 134 -6.97 5.04 6.46
C PHE A 134 -6.05 5.82 5.53
N GLY A 135 -6.61 6.38 4.46
CA GLY A 135 -5.82 6.93 3.35
C GLY A 135 -5.11 5.82 2.59
N TRP A 136 -5.86 4.79 2.15
CA TRP A 136 -5.32 3.67 1.38
C TRP A 136 -5.83 3.70 -0.04
N MET A 137 -5.02 3.21 -0.96
CA MET A 137 -5.38 3.11 -2.36
C MET A 137 -5.00 1.73 -2.87
N VAL A 138 -5.95 1.07 -3.52
CA VAL A 138 -5.69 -0.18 -4.25
C VAL A 138 -5.92 0.07 -5.73
N ALA A 139 -4.92 -0.22 -6.55
CA ALA A 139 -4.96 -0.11 -8.00
C ALA A 139 -4.72 -1.48 -8.65
N ARG A 140 -5.45 -1.76 -9.73
CA ARG A 140 -5.38 -2.97 -10.53
C ARG A 140 -5.19 -2.62 -12.00
N THR A 141 -4.67 -3.56 -12.79
CA THR A 141 -4.74 -3.47 -14.28
C THR A 141 -5.91 -4.26 -14.87
N GLY A 142 -6.54 -5.10 -14.04
CA GLY A 142 -7.69 -5.93 -14.37
C GLY A 142 -8.16 -6.73 -13.16
N TRP A 143 -9.00 -7.73 -13.41
CA TRP A 143 -9.50 -8.69 -12.42
C TRP A 143 -9.07 -10.15 -12.70
N ASP A 144 -8.34 -10.37 -13.79
CA ASP A 144 -7.87 -11.68 -14.26
C ASP A 144 -6.48 -12.07 -13.72
N ASP A 145 -5.93 -13.19 -14.21
CA ASP A 145 -4.61 -13.70 -13.84
C ASP A 145 -3.43 -12.92 -14.45
N GLN A 146 -3.69 -12.03 -15.41
CA GLN A 146 -2.72 -11.12 -16.01
C GLN A 146 -2.62 -9.80 -15.23
N SER A 147 -3.45 -9.63 -14.22
CA SER A 147 -3.59 -8.36 -13.53
C SER A 147 -2.42 -8.07 -12.59
N VAL A 148 -2.00 -6.80 -12.58
CA VAL A 148 -1.13 -6.24 -11.55
C VAL A 148 -2.01 -5.75 -10.43
N LEU A 149 -1.55 -5.92 -9.21
CA LEU A 149 -2.16 -5.42 -7.99
C LEU A 149 -1.18 -4.55 -7.25
N ALA A 150 -1.57 -3.31 -6.94
CA ALA A 150 -0.78 -2.37 -6.17
C ALA A 150 -1.59 -1.87 -4.98
N GLU A 151 -1.03 -1.96 -3.78
CA GLU A 151 -1.55 -1.31 -2.58
C GLU A 151 -0.60 -0.18 -2.18
N MET A 152 -1.16 0.95 -1.77
CA MET A 152 -0.43 2.14 -1.30
C MET A 152 -1.13 2.66 -0.03
N LYS A 153 -0.38 2.86 1.06
CA LYS A 153 -0.94 3.23 2.37
C LYS A 153 -0.34 4.54 2.89
N VAL A 154 -1.19 5.43 3.41
CA VAL A 154 -0.78 6.59 4.21
C VAL A 154 -0.87 6.28 5.71
N ASN A 155 -1.95 5.64 6.16
CA ASN A 155 -2.27 5.41 7.58
C ASN A 155 -2.45 6.71 8.36
N VAL A 156 -3.58 7.41 8.16
CA VAL A 156 -3.87 8.64 8.91
C VAL A 156 -3.90 8.36 10.42
N TYR A 157 -4.49 7.25 10.84
CA TYR A 157 -4.41 6.74 12.21
C TYR A 157 -3.85 5.32 12.28
N ASN A 158 -3.20 5.02 13.39
CA ASN A 158 -2.82 3.68 13.79
C ASN A 158 -3.69 3.21 14.97
N PHE A 159 -4.31 2.05 14.84
CA PHE A 159 -5.22 1.43 15.81
C PHE A 159 -4.51 0.44 16.74
N ALA A 160 -3.18 0.28 16.60
CA ALA A 160 -2.37 -0.71 17.30
C ALA A 160 -2.88 -2.15 17.07
N ASN A 161 -2.79 -3.00 18.09
CA ASN A 161 -3.12 -4.42 18.02
C ASN A 161 -2.48 -5.14 16.82
N HIS A 162 -3.32 -5.66 15.91
CA HIS A 162 -2.94 -6.37 14.69
C HIS A 162 -2.58 -5.43 13.52
N GLN A 163 -2.73 -4.12 13.65
CA GLN A 163 -2.20 -3.17 12.68
C GLN A 163 -0.70 -2.95 12.92
N HIS A 164 0.07 -2.91 11.83
CA HIS A 164 1.51 -2.68 11.88
C HIS A 164 1.85 -1.19 11.87
N LEU A 165 3.12 -0.85 12.09
CA LEU A 165 3.68 0.50 11.97
C LEU A 165 4.17 0.75 10.54
N ASP A 166 3.21 0.70 9.61
CA ASP A 166 3.42 0.57 8.17
C ASP A 166 2.92 1.79 7.38
N ALA A 167 2.94 2.99 7.98
CA ALA A 167 2.60 4.22 7.27
C ALA A 167 3.55 4.41 6.06
N GLY A 168 3.00 4.76 4.90
CA GLY A 168 3.80 4.86 3.67
C GLY A 168 4.12 3.53 2.99
N ALA A 169 3.69 2.38 3.50
CA ALA A 169 3.99 1.10 2.87
C ALA A 169 3.25 0.93 1.53
N PHE A 170 3.87 0.18 0.62
CA PHE A 170 3.25 -0.27 -0.63
C PHE A 170 3.48 -1.77 -0.85
N GLN A 171 2.64 -2.41 -1.66
CA GLN A 171 2.82 -3.78 -2.11
C GLN A 171 2.55 -3.90 -3.61
N LEU A 172 3.21 -4.86 -4.26
CA LEU A 172 3.02 -5.16 -5.68
C LEU A 172 2.93 -6.66 -5.90
N TYR A 173 1.89 -7.07 -6.61
CA TYR A 173 1.67 -8.44 -7.06
C TYR A 173 1.46 -8.45 -8.57
N HIS A 174 2.13 -9.37 -9.26
CA HIS A 174 1.82 -9.72 -10.64
C HIS A 174 2.34 -11.15 -10.88
N LYS A 175 1.44 -12.12 -11.05
CA LYS A 175 1.78 -13.55 -11.22
C LYS A 175 2.80 -14.05 -10.18
N GLY A 176 2.60 -13.64 -8.94
CA GLY A 176 3.52 -13.82 -7.81
C GLY A 176 3.68 -12.50 -7.02
N ALA A 177 3.99 -12.60 -5.73
CA ALA A 177 4.24 -11.43 -4.88
C ALA A 177 5.64 -10.85 -5.17
N LEU A 178 5.71 -9.59 -5.61
CA LEU A 178 6.93 -8.94 -6.10
C LEU A 178 7.49 -7.93 -5.08
N ALA A 179 6.63 -7.10 -4.50
CA ALA A 179 6.94 -6.23 -3.37
C ALA A 179 6.04 -6.62 -2.19
N LEU A 180 6.65 -7.10 -1.10
CA LEU A 180 5.94 -7.77 0.00
C LEU A 180 5.63 -6.85 1.18
N ASP A 181 4.73 -7.32 2.05
CA ASP A 181 4.71 -7.03 3.49
C ASP A 181 5.35 -8.25 4.17
N SER A 182 6.56 -8.10 4.72
CA SER A 182 7.39 -9.25 5.13
C SER A 182 7.16 -9.66 6.59
N GLY A 183 7.72 -10.81 6.96
CA GLY A 183 7.59 -11.42 8.27
C GLY A 183 6.36 -12.32 8.40
N LEU A 184 6.20 -12.92 9.57
CA LEU A 184 5.12 -13.85 9.87
C LEU A 184 4.58 -13.61 11.27
N TYR A 185 3.27 -13.75 11.42
CA TYR A 185 2.61 -13.61 12.72
C TYR A 185 3.02 -14.70 13.72
N LYS A 186 3.25 -15.93 13.24
CA LYS A 186 3.57 -17.08 14.09
C LYS A 186 4.68 -17.94 13.49
N GLY A 187 5.63 -18.33 14.33
CA GLY A 187 6.73 -19.25 14.01
C GLY A 187 7.52 -19.61 15.27
N SER A 188 8.81 -19.89 15.11
CA SER A 188 9.70 -20.28 16.22
C SER A 188 9.90 -19.18 17.27
N SER A 189 9.70 -17.91 16.91
CA SER A 189 9.76 -16.78 17.84
C SER A 189 8.55 -16.72 18.80
N GLY A 190 7.47 -17.44 18.47
CA GLY A 190 6.19 -17.41 19.16
C GLY A 190 5.07 -16.90 18.26
N ALA A 191 4.06 -16.28 18.86
CA ALA A 191 2.93 -15.65 18.18
C ALA A 191 2.85 -14.17 18.57
N TYR A 192 1.65 -13.63 18.79
CA TYR A 192 1.45 -12.26 19.28
C TYR A 192 2.39 -11.92 20.43
N GLY A 193 3.16 -10.85 20.25
CA GLY A 193 4.05 -10.34 21.27
C GLY A 193 5.39 -11.05 21.36
N SER A 194 5.69 -11.97 20.42
CA SER A 194 7.03 -12.55 20.24
C SER A 194 8.10 -11.49 19.96
N PRO A 195 9.39 -11.78 20.17
CA PRO A 195 10.48 -10.92 19.74
C PRO A 195 10.40 -10.55 18.25
N HIS A 196 10.05 -11.49 17.37
CA HIS A 196 9.84 -11.21 15.95
C HIS A 196 8.71 -10.21 15.71
N CYS A 197 7.57 -10.40 16.37
CA CYS A 197 6.47 -9.44 16.33
C CYS A 197 6.93 -8.03 16.76
N ARG A 198 7.55 -7.90 17.95
CA ARG A 198 7.94 -6.60 18.54
C ARG A 198 9.05 -5.88 17.78
N ASN A 199 9.94 -6.61 17.12
CA ASN A 199 11.18 -6.04 16.59
C ASN A 199 11.29 -6.10 15.07
N TYR A 200 10.45 -6.87 14.39
CA TYR A 200 10.45 -6.96 12.93
C TYR A 200 9.04 -6.84 12.36
N TYR A 201 8.16 -7.82 12.58
CA TYR A 201 6.90 -7.98 11.83
C TYR A 201 5.94 -6.80 11.98
N TRP A 202 5.78 -6.27 13.19
CA TRP A 202 4.92 -5.10 13.42
C TRP A 202 5.60 -3.76 13.09
N ARG A 203 6.89 -3.78 12.75
CA ARG A 203 7.77 -2.62 12.70
C ARG A 203 8.03 -2.21 11.27
N THR A 204 8.32 -0.93 11.06
CA THR A 204 8.46 -0.32 9.72
C THR A 204 9.50 -1.02 8.86
N ILE A 205 10.55 -1.59 9.47
CA ILE A 205 11.57 -2.37 8.77
C ILE A 205 11.06 -3.65 8.06
N ALA A 206 9.85 -4.12 8.33
CA ALA A 206 9.22 -5.22 7.60
C ALA A 206 8.36 -4.76 6.40
N HIS A 207 8.35 -3.45 6.13
CA HIS A 207 7.48 -2.83 5.13
C HIS A 207 8.28 -2.11 4.07
N ASN A 208 7.72 -2.00 2.87
CA ASN A 208 8.26 -1.16 1.79
C ASN A 208 8.02 0.33 2.12
N SER A 209 8.71 0.83 3.14
CA SER A 209 8.56 2.16 3.73
C SER A 209 9.92 2.86 3.84
N LEU A 210 10.04 3.80 4.79
CA LEU A 210 11.22 4.63 5.02
C LEU A 210 11.72 4.44 6.46
N LEU A 211 13.03 4.30 6.63
CA LEU A 211 13.71 4.36 7.91
C LEU A 211 14.57 5.61 8.00
N ILE A 212 14.58 6.23 9.17
CA ILE A 212 15.49 7.31 9.55
C ILE A 212 16.11 6.88 10.87
N HIS A 213 17.36 6.44 10.85
CA HIS A 213 18.00 5.82 11.98
C HIS A 213 18.71 6.86 12.84
N ASP A 214 18.07 7.25 13.94
CA ASP A 214 18.69 7.91 15.07
C ASP A 214 19.21 6.83 16.05
N PRO A 215 20.54 6.66 16.21
CA PRO A 215 21.09 5.63 17.08
C PRO A 215 20.77 5.84 18.58
N ALA A 216 20.34 7.04 18.99
CA ALA A 216 19.96 7.34 20.36
C ALA A 216 18.46 7.12 20.64
N GLU A 217 17.64 6.91 19.61
CA GLU A 217 16.20 6.71 19.76
C GLU A 217 15.88 5.42 20.51
N GLN A 218 14.97 5.52 21.49
CA GLN A 218 14.52 4.38 22.29
C GLN A 218 13.05 4.08 22.04
N PHE A 219 12.77 2.82 21.74
CA PHE A 219 11.42 2.28 21.58
C PHE A 219 11.13 1.43 22.81
N ASN A 220 10.46 1.96 23.83
CA ASN A 220 10.09 1.27 25.08
C ASN A 220 10.90 -0.01 25.41
N PRO A 221 12.21 0.10 25.75
CA PRO A 221 13.08 -1.08 25.89
C PRO A 221 12.65 -2.02 27.01
N ALA A 222 11.99 -1.48 28.05
CA ALA A 222 11.41 -2.26 29.14
C ALA A 222 10.31 -3.24 28.66
N ALA A 223 9.65 -2.93 27.53
CA ALA A 223 8.69 -3.82 26.87
C ALA A 223 9.33 -4.68 25.75
N GLY A 224 10.66 -4.64 25.59
CA GLY A 224 11.40 -5.49 24.65
C GLY A 224 11.32 -5.06 23.19
N TYR A 225 11.09 -3.76 22.92
CA TYR A 225 11.20 -3.18 21.58
C TYR A 225 12.62 -2.63 21.35
N GLY A 226 13.15 -2.89 20.16
CA GLY A 226 14.42 -2.39 19.66
C GLY A 226 14.23 -1.27 18.65
N ASN A 227 15.36 -0.65 18.29
CA ASN A 227 15.43 0.42 17.32
C ASN A 227 15.54 -0.15 15.90
N ASP A 228 14.49 -0.01 15.10
CA ASP A 228 14.46 -0.36 13.69
C ASP A 228 14.64 0.87 12.78
N GLY A 229 14.91 2.05 13.35
CA GLY A 229 14.95 3.32 12.62
C GLY A 229 13.58 3.73 12.07
N GLY A 230 12.51 3.02 12.44
CA GLY A 230 11.17 3.16 11.90
C GLY A 230 10.29 4.17 12.62
N GLN A 231 8.99 3.93 12.53
CA GLN A 231 7.92 4.77 13.09
C GLN A 231 7.75 4.53 14.59
N ARG A 232 7.23 5.54 15.30
CA ARG A 232 6.96 5.53 16.74
C ARG A 232 5.99 4.41 17.13
N LEU A 233 5.91 4.11 18.42
CA LEU A 233 4.87 3.27 19.03
C LEU A 233 3.74 4.16 19.58
N PRO A 234 2.60 4.35 18.88
CA PRO A 234 1.50 5.16 19.40
C PRO A 234 1.02 4.66 20.75
N ASN A 235 0.94 5.54 21.74
CA ASN A 235 0.60 5.20 23.12
C ASN A 235 1.37 3.98 23.69
N GLY A 236 2.65 3.84 23.35
CA GLY A 236 3.46 2.69 23.76
C GLY A 236 2.98 1.35 23.20
N ARG A 237 2.25 1.38 22.07
CA ARG A 237 1.56 0.25 21.42
C ARG A 237 0.32 -0.27 22.18
N GLY A 238 -0.24 0.52 23.09
CA GLY A 238 -1.54 0.23 23.70
C GLY A 238 -2.71 0.54 22.76
N GLU A 239 -3.78 -0.26 22.83
CA GLU A 239 -5.00 -0.03 22.05
C GLU A 239 -5.85 1.10 22.64
N PRO A 240 -6.46 1.95 21.81
CA PRO A 240 -7.38 2.96 22.30
C PRO A 240 -8.69 2.29 22.74
N ARG A 241 -9.09 2.49 24.00
CA ARG A 241 -10.36 1.94 24.52
C ARG A 241 -11.62 2.46 23.81
N ASN A 242 -11.55 3.64 23.21
CA ASN A 242 -12.66 4.34 22.55
C ASN A 242 -12.13 5.46 21.63
N LEU A 243 -13.05 6.10 20.89
CA LEU A 243 -12.73 7.18 19.95
C LEU A 243 -12.12 8.42 20.62
N GLU A 244 -12.52 8.75 21.84
CA GLU A 244 -11.95 9.86 22.62
C GLU A 244 -10.45 9.65 22.85
N VAL A 245 -10.05 8.45 23.27
CA VAL A 245 -8.63 8.10 23.45
C VAL A 245 -7.89 8.02 22.12
N LEU A 246 -8.52 7.48 21.06
CA LEU A 246 -7.93 7.42 19.72
C LEU A 246 -7.60 8.82 19.17
N THR A 247 -8.49 9.79 19.40
CA THR A 247 -8.38 11.14 18.82
C THR A 247 -7.68 12.16 19.72
N ASP A 248 -7.41 11.85 20.99
CA ASP A 248 -6.59 12.70 21.84
C ASP A 248 -5.14 12.74 21.30
N PRO A 249 -4.66 13.91 20.85
CA PRO A 249 -3.32 14.06 20.27
C PRO A 249 -2.20 13.61 21.21
N LYS A 250 -2.41 13.64 22.54
CA LYS A 250 -1.41 13.21 23.53
C LYS A 250 -1.04 11.74 23.41
N ASN A 251 -1.95 10.91 22.89
CA ASN A 251 -1.70 9.47 22.71
C ASN A 251 -0.97 9.17 21.40
N GLY A 252 -0.95 10.13 20.46
CA GLY A 252 -0.13 10.05 19.25
C GLY A 252 -0.56 8.99 18.23
N TYR A 253 -1.84 8.57 18.22
CA TYR A 253 -2.41 7.61 17.26
C TYR A 253 -2.57 8.17 15.85
N GLN A 254 -2.68 9.49 15.69
CA GLN A 254 -2.63 10.10 14.37
C GLN A 254 -1.18 10.06 13.85
N THR A 255 -0.95 9.27 12.81
CA THR A 255 0.38 9.00 12.25
C THR A 255 0.63 9.71 10.94
N ALA A 256 -0.40 10.16 10.22
CA ALA A 256 -0.21 10.81 8.94
C ALA A 256 -1.37 11.72 8.55
N GLU A 257 -1.24 12.37 7.41
CA GLU A 257 -2.28 13.12 6.71
C GLU A 257 -2.23 12.80 5.21
N VAL A 258 -3.40 12.67 4.57
CA VAL A 258 -3.46 12.53 3.10
C VAL A 258 -3.40 13.93 2.49
N LEU A 259 -2.36 14.18 1.71
CA LEU A 259 -2.15 15.46 1.02
C LEU A 259 -2.76 15.49 -0.37
N ALA A 260 -2.91 14.34 -1.05
CA ALA A 260 -3.57 14.26 -2.35
C ALA A 260 -4.02 12.83 -2.64
N HIS A 261 -5.12 12.67 -3.37
CA HIS A 261 -5.50 11.38 -3.94
C HIS A 261 -6.37 11.57 -5.19
N GLY A 262 -6.27 10.64 -6.13
CA GLY A 262 -7.12 10.66 -7.32
C GLY A 262 -6.74 9.56 -8.31
N PHE A 263 -7.61 9.28 -9.25
CA PHE A 263 -7.32 8.36 -10.35
C PHE A 263 -8.14 8.78 -11.57
N GLY A 264 -7.62 8.52 -12.76
CA GLY A 264 -8.29 8.89 -13.99
C GLY A 264 -7.43 8.70 -15.24
N PRO A 265 -7.80 9.29 -16.38
CA PRO A 265 -9.00 10.12 -16.57
C PRO A 265 -10.30 9.31 -16.61
N ASP A 266 -10.22 8.03 -16.95
CA ASP A 266 -11.36 7.11 -16.91
C ASP A 266 -11.59 6.60 -15.49
N ALA A 267 -12.83 6.66 -15.00
CA ALA A 267 -13.16 6.26 -13.63
C ALA A 267 -13.21 4.74 -13.45
N GLN A 268 -13.43 3.97 -14.53
CA GLN A 268 -13.54 2.52 -14.49
C GLN A 268 -12.16 1.86 -14.64
N ALA A 269 -11.35 2.35 -15.56
CA ALA A 269 -10.06 1.81 -15.95
C ALA A 269 -9.02 2.93 -16.05
N PRO A 270 -8.68 3.61 -14.94
CA PRO A 270 -7.81 4.77 -14.93
C PRO A 270 -6.42 4.47 -15.52
N ASP A 271 -5.84 5.47 -16.17
CA ASP A 271 -4.47 5.46 -16.66
C ASP A 271 -3.47 5.69 -15.52
N TYR A 272 -3.84 6.53 -14.54
CA TYR A 272 -3.05 6.78 -13.34
C TYR A 272 -3.88 6.66 -12.07
N THR A 273 -3.20 6.30 -10.98
CA THR A 273 -3.73 6.34 -9.61
C THR A 273 -2.69 7.00 -8.71
N LEU A 274 -3.10 8.05 -8.02
CA LEU A 274 -2.28 8.96 -7.21
C LEU A 274 -2.69 8.86 -5.74
N LEU A 275 -1.70 8.79 -4.86
CA LEU A 275 -1.86 8.99 -3.42
C LEU A 275 -0.62 9.70 -2.89
N THR A 276 -0.79 10.79 -2.14
CA THR A 276 0.30 11.49 -1.45
C THR A 276 -0.06 11.64 0.01
N GLY A 277 0.88 11.35 0.90
CA GLY A 277 0.73 11.52 2.34
C GLY A 277 1.92 12.22 2.99
N ASP A 278 1.62 13.03 4.00
CA ASP A 278 2.58 13.50 4.98
C ASP A 278 2.63 12.47 6.11
N LEU A 279 3.76 11.77 6.21
CA LEU A 279 4.01 10.71 7.18
C LEU A 279 4.81 11.21 8.38
N THR A 280 5.12 12.51 8.46
CA THR A 280 6.02 13.08 9.47
C THR A 280 5.61 12.70 10.87
N ARG A 281 4.30 12.73 11.15
CA ARG A 281 3.75 12.37 12.46
C ARG A 281 4.02 10.92 12.83
N ALA A 282 4.24 9.99 11.90
CA ALA A 282 4.52 8.60 12.21
C ALA A 282 5.88 8.43 12.89
N TYR A 283 6.79 9.37 12.70
CA TYR A 283 8.15 9.36 13.24
C TYR A 283 8.26 10.28 14.46
N SER A 284 9.37 10.17 15.19
CA SER A 284 9.74 11.07 16.28
C SER A 284 10.35 12.36 15.77
N ASP A 285 10.81 13.21 16.68
CA ASP A 285 11.50 14.48 16.38
C ASP A 285 12.85 14.28 15.64
N LYS A 286 13.24 13.03 15.33
CA LYS A 286 14.37 12.71 14.45
C LYS A 286 14.15 13.17 13.00
N VAL A 287 12.91 13.46 12.60
CA VAL A 287 12.57 14.05 11.31
C VAL A 287 11.86 15.39 11.48
N LYS A 288 12.08 16.27 10.51
CA LYS A 288 11.32 17.51 10.32
C LYS A 288 10.19 17.34 9.30
N GLN A 289 10.40 16.45 8.31
CA GLN A 289 9.39 16.17 7.30
C GLN A 289 9.62 14.80 6.65
N VAL A 290 8.54 14.06 6.42
CA VAL A 290 8.51 12.85 5.60
C VAL A 290 7.27 12.91 4.71
N VAL A 291 7.43 13.16 3.42
CA VAL A 291 6.34 13.16 2.44
C VAL A 291 6.59 12.06 1.42
N ARG A 292 5.56 11.24 1.15
CA ARG A 292 5.59 10.16 0.17
C ARG A 292 4.45 10.33 -0.83
N SER A 293 4.79 10.27 -2.12
CA SER A 293 3.85 10.27 -3.24
C SER A 293 3.96 8.98 -4.03
N PHE A 294 2.82 8.35 -4.28
CA PHE A 294 2.67 7.18 -5.12
C PHE A 294 1.94 7.56 -6.40
N VAL A 295 2.45 7.11 -7.53
CA VAL A 295 1.72 7.11 -8.81
C VAL A 295 1.81 5.72 -9.42
N PHE A 296 0.68 5.01 -9.44
CA PHE A 296 0.55 3.78 -10.21
C PHE A 296 0.04 4.11 -11.61
N LEU A 297 0.72 3.64 -12.64
CA LEU A 297 0.32 3.75 -14.04
C LEU A 297 -0.21 2.41 -14.53
N ASN A 298 -1.45 2.39 -15.00
CA ASN A 298 -1.99 1.28 -15.78
C ASN A 298 -1.62 1.52 -17.24
N LEU A 299 -0.54 0.90 -17.71
CA LEU A 299 0.07 1.23 -18.98
C LEU A 299 -0.71 0.69 -20.19
N LYS A 300 -1.73 -0.14 -19.96
CA LYS A 300 -2.53 -0.82 -21.01
C LYS A 300 -1.63 -1.55 -22.02
N ASN A 301 -0.54 -2.12 -21.52
CA ASN A 301 0.51 -2.77 -22.30
C ASN A 301 0.68 -4.21 -21.80
N ALA A 302 0.67 -5.20 -22.70
CA ALA A 302 0.73 -6.60 -22.29
C ALA A 302 2.11 -7.02 -21.75
N ASP A 303 3.18 -6.38 -22.22
CA ASP A 303 4.56 -6.71 -21.82
C ASP A 303 4.91 -6.05 -20.47
N VAL A 304 4.45 -4.82 -20.26
CA VAL A 304 4.61 -4.06 -19.01
C VAL A 304 3.25 -3.51 -18.57
N PRO A 305 2.39 -4.32 -17.92
CA PRO A 305 1.01 -3.94 -17.59
C PRO A 305 0.89 -2.79 -16.60
N GLY A 306 1.79 -2.71 -15.62
CA GLY A 306 1.69 -1.73 -14.55
C GLY A 306 3.05 -1.24 -14.05
N THR A 307 3.10 0.04 -13.67
CA THR A 307 4.30 0.65 -13.10
C THR A 307 3.93 1.45 -11.87
N LEU A 308 4.65 1.24 -10.75
CA LEU A 308 4.54 2.08 -9.56
C LEU A 308 5.73 3.03 -9.49
N ILE A 309 5.45 4.32 -9.38
CA ILE A 309 6.43 5.38 -9.15
C ILE A 309 6.25 5.85 -7.71
N VAL A 310 7.34 5.89 -6.95
CA VAL A 310 7.35 6.39 -5.57
C VAL A 310 8.35 7.53 -5.49
N PHE A 311 7.87 8.68 -5.00
CA PHE A 311 8.67 9.86 -4.75
C PHE A 311 8.60 10.23 -3.28
N ASP A 312 9.75 10.32 -2.63
CA ASP A 312 9.88 10.65 -1.22
C ASP A 312 10.72 11.89 -1.02
N ARG A 313 10.30 12.73 -0.07
CA ARG A 313 11.11 13.79 0.52
C ARG A 313 11.27 13.51 2.00
N VAL A 314 12.52 13.37 2.45
CA VAL A 314 12.86 13.12 3.85
C VAL A 314 13.81 14.19 4.35
N ILE A 315 13.38 14.93 5.37
CA ILE A 315 14.21 15.90 6.09
C ILE A 315 14.44 15.37 7.49
N ALA A 316 15.65 14.89 7.77
CA ALA A 316 16.09 14.51 9.11
C ALA A 316 16.47 15.75 9.94
N SER A 317 16.36 15.62 11.26
CA SER A 317 16.78 16.63 12.22
C SER A 317 18.30 16.69 12.36
N ASP A 318 18.98 15.57 12.13
CA ASP A 318 20.44 15.47 12.04
C ASP A 318 20.84 14.89 10.66
N PRO A 319 21.76 15.54 9.91
CA PRO A 319 22.23 15.02 8.62
C PRO A 319 22.91 13.65 8.70
N LEU A 320 23.37 13.22 9.88
CA LEU A 320 24.05 11.94 10.11
C LEU A 320 23.08 10.77 10.31
N PHE A 321 21.78 11.02 10.50
CA PHE A 321 20.80 9.94 10.59
C PHE A 321 20.68 9.23 9.25
N GLY A 322 20.98 7.92 9.26
CA GLY A 322 20.92 7.09 8.07
C GLY A 322 19.49 7.02 7.54
N LYS A 323 19.29 7.23 6.24
CA LYS A 323 17.99 7.16 5.59
C LYS A 323 17.94 5.95 4.67
N PHE A 324 16.89 5.15 4.78
CA PHE A 324 16.75 3.90 4.03
C PHE A 324 15.35 3.84 3.41
N TRP A 325 15.31 3.65 2.10
CA TRP A 325 14.12 3.25 1.36
C TRP A 325 14.16 1.73 1.17
N LEU A 326 13.05 1.05 1.44
CA LEU A 326 12.99 -0.41 1.51
C LEU A 326 12.12 -1.02 0.40
N LEU A 327 12.55 -2.17 -0.12
CA LEU A 327 11.75 -3.06 -0.97
C LEU A 327 12.00 -4.53 -0.62
N HIS A 328 11.01 -5.19 -0.03
CA HIS A 328 11.01 -6.56 0.44
C HIS A 328 10.61 -7.55 -0.66
N THR A 329 11.33 -8.67 -0.75
CA THR A 329 11.20 -9.67 -1.80
C THR A 329 11.26 -11.08 -1.23
N LEU A 330 10.60 -12.03 -1.92
CA LEU A 330 10.63 -13.44 -1.52
C LEU A 330 11.98 -14.07 -1.88
N GLU A 331 12.34 -13.93 -3.15
CA GLU A 331 13.59 -14.45 -3.71
C GLU A 331 14.68 -13.37 -3.68
N GLU A 332 15.93 -13.81 -3.82
CA GLU A 332 17.10 -12.93 -3.83
C GLU A 332 17.05 -11.97 -5.03
N PRO A 333 17.10 -10.64 -4.79
CA PRO A 333 17.11 -9.68 -5.88
C PRO A 333 18.49 -9.60 -6.54
N HIS A 334 18.49 -9.32 -7.85
CA HIS A 334 19.69 -9.01 -8.62
C HIS A 334 19.88 -7.50 -8.71
N VAL A 335 20.79 -6.95 -7.90
CA VAL A 335 21.09 -5.51 -7.87
C VAL A 335 22.27 -5.20 -8.81
N ASN A 336 22.12 -4.18 -9.65
CA ASN A 336 23.18 -3.70 -10.54
C ASN A 336 23.16 -2.17 -10.64
N GLY A 337 24.12 -1.50 -9.99
CA GLY A 337 24.18 -0.04 -9.95
C GLY A 337 22.93 0.55 -9.30
N ALA A 338 22.19 1.37 -10.05
CA ALA A 338 20.93 2.00 -9.64
C ALA A 338 19.68 1.19 -10.06
N THR A 339 19.84 -0.08 -10.43
CA THR A 339 18.74 -0.96 -10.85
C THR A 339 18.71 -2.24 -10.04
N ALA A 340 17.53 -2.85 -9.94
CA ALA A 340 17.40 -4.19 -9.41
C ALA A 340 16.30 -4.98 -10.13
N VAL A 341 16.47 -6.30 -10.23
CA VAL A 341 15.48 -7.23 -10.76
C VAL A 341 15.04 -8.18 -9.65
N VAL A 342 13.73 -8.32 -9.50
CA VAL A 342 13.08 -9.25 -8.59
C VAL A 342 12.25 -10.21 -9.41
N ASP A 343 12.57 -11.50 -9.33
CA ASP A 343 11.85 -12.56 -10.03
C ASP A 343 11.03 -13.39 -9.05
N ARG A 344 9.92 -13.93 -9.54
CA ARG A 344 9.23 -15.06 -8.92
C ARG A 344 9.38 -16.29 -9.80
N THR A 345 9.96 -17.35 -9.24
CA THR A 345 10.29 -18.58 -9.95
C THR A 345 9.63 -19.82 -9.36
N GLU A 346 9.15 -19.73 -8.13
CA GLU A 346 8.56 -20.86 -7.42
C GLU A 346 7.05 -21.01 -7.66
N HIS A 347 6.54 -22.22 -7.47
CA HIS A 347 5.10 -22.52 -7.46
C HIS A 347 4.33 -22.07 -8.72
N GLY A 348 5.00 -22.07 -9.89
CA GLY A 348 4.40 -21.64 -11.16
C GLY A 348 4.27 -20.12 -11.30
N ALA A 349 4.79 -19.35 -10.35
CA ALA A 349 4.90 -17.91 -10.47
C ALA A 349 5.90 -17.53 -11.59
N ARG A 350 5.62 -16.41 -12.26
CA ARG A 350 6.41 -15.93 -13.40
C ARG A 350 6.54 -14.40 -13.47
N GLY A 351 6.10 -13.71 -12.42
CA GLY A 351 6.23 -12.27 -12.32
C GLY A 351 7.67 -11.80 -12.21
N ARG A 352 7.93 -10.62 -12.73
CA ARG A 352 9.16 -9.85 -12.59
C ARG A 352 8.83 -8.41 -12.20
N LEU A 353 9.62 -7.86 -11.30
CA LEU A 353 9.69 -6.42 -11.03
C LEU A 353 11.09 -5.92 -11.43
N HIS A 354 11.12 -4.88 -12.26
CA HIS A 354 12.34 -4.15 -12.59
C HIS A 354 12.31 -2.78 -11.91
N LEU A 355 13.19 -2.60 -10.92
CA LEU A 355 13.39 -1.36 -10.17
C LEU A 355 14.45 -0.49 -10.86
N THR A 356 14.17 0.80 -10.98
CA THR A 356 15.14 1.84 -11.35
C THR A 356 15.09 2.98 -10.35
N ALA A 357 16.19 3.22 -9.65
CA ALA A 357 16.37 4.37 -8.76
C ALA A 357 16.91 5.56 -9.55
N LEU A 358 16.12 6.63 -9.63
CA LEU A 358 16.46 7.89 -10.30
C LEU A 358 16.98 8.95 -9.31
N LEU A 359 16.54 8.87 -8.05
CA LEU A 359 17.07 9.65 -6.92
C LEU A 359 17.28 8.74 -5.70
N PRO A 360 18.33 8.96 -4.88
CA PRO A 360 19.43 9.92 -5.08
C PRO A 360 20.18 9.72 -6.39
N GLU A 361 20.85 10.76 -6.89
CA GLU A 361 21.56 10.69 -8.19
C GLU A 361 22.56 9.52 -8.19
N PRO A 362 22.91 8.93 -9.36
CA PRO A 362 23.79 7.76 -9.42
C PRO A 362 25.10 7.89 -8.63
N ALA A 363 25.69 9.08 -8.59
CA ALA A 363 26.89 9.35 -7.81
C ALA A 363 26.67 9.24 -6.28
N ASN A 364 25.48 9.62 -5.80
CA ASN A 364 25.07 9.58 -4.39
C ASN A 364 24.20 8.35 -4.05
N CYS A 365 23.90 7.48 -5.00
CA CYS A 365 23.05 6.30 -4.80
C CYS A 365 23.84 5.13 -4.22
N ALA A 366 23.41 4.60 -3.08
CA ALA A 366 23.80 3.31 -2.54
C ALA A 366 22.58 2.37 -2.55
N LEU A 367 22.52 1.47 -3.54
CA LEU A 367 21.50 0.44 -3.65
C LEU A 367 22.13 -0.91 -3.32
N GLY A 368 21.61 -1.57 -2.29
CA GLY A 368 22.12 -2.85 -1.79
C GLY A 368 20.99 -3.83 -1.47
N LYS A 369 21.36 -5.03 -1.04
CA LYS A 369 20.41 -6.04 -0.57
C LYS A 369 20.85 -6.63 0.77
N VAL A 370 19.87 -6.98 1.59
CA VAL A 370 20.03 -7.66 2.88
C VAL A 370 19.08 -8.84 2.88
N GLY A 371 19.57 -10.02 3.26
CA GLY A 371 18.74 -11.23 3.31
C GLY A 371 19.57 -12.51 3.20
N GLY A 372 18.85 -13.61 2.98
CA GLY A 372 19.37 -14.96 3.00
C GLY A 372 19.52 -15.52 4.41
N PRO A 373 20.00 -16.78 4.55
CA PRO A 373 20.09 -17.48 5.82
C PRO A 373 20.72 -16.67 6.96
N GLY A 374 19.95 -16.44 8.02
CA GLY A 374 20.36 -15.68 9.21
C GLY A 374 20.26 -14.16 9.07
N LYS A 375 19.63 -13.67 7.99
CA LYS A 375 19.39 -12.24 7.73
C LYS A 375 18.01 -11.96 7.13
N GLU A 376 17.13 -12.94 7.08
CA GLU A 376 15.77 -12.81 6.56
C GLU A 376 15.00 -11.70 7.29
N PHE A 377 15.22 -11.60 8.61
CA PHE A 377 14.55 -10.65 9.50
C PHE A 377 15.57 -9.75 10.22
N TRP A 378 16.61 -9.33 9.48
CA TRP A 378 17.72 -8.54 9.98
C TRP A 378 17.33 -7.09 10.30
N VAL A 379 17.56 -6.67 11.55
CA VAL A 379 17.36 -5.32 12.06
C VAL A 379 18.70 -4.80 12.56
N PHE A 380 19.40 -4.06 11.70
CA PHE A 380 20.75 -3.46 11.86
C PHE A 380 21.89 -4.39 12.33
N ASP A 381 21.77 -4.98 13.51
CA ASP A 381 22.79 -5.79 14.19
C ASP A 381 22.28 -7.20 14.60
N GLN A 382 20.98 -7.45 14.50
CA GLN A 382 20.37 -8.70 14.95
C GLN A 382 19.31 -9.23 13.98
N ASP A 383 19.31 -10.56 13.78
CA ASP A 383 18.18 -11.25 13.14
C ASP A 383 17.11 -11.63 14.17
N PHE A 384 15.84 -11.32 13.87
CA PHE A 384 14.70 -11.72 14.67
C PHE A 384 14.03 -12.96 14.06
N THR A 385 14.76 -14.08 14.09
CA THR A 385 14.37 -15.35 13.48
C THR A 385 12.95 -15.79 13.88
N ASN A 386 12.17 -16.24 12.89
CA ASN A 386 10.81 -16.76 13.09
C ASN A 386 10.50 -17.90 12.11
N GLU A 387 11.19 -19.01 12.29
CA GLU A 387 11.11 -20.17 11.42
C GLU A 387 9.74 -20.86 11.52
N VAL A 388 9.30 -21.41 10.40
CA VAL A 388 8.15 -22.33 10.34
C VAL A 388 8.64 -23.67 9.80
N PRO A 389 8.20 -24.81 10.36
CA PRO A 389 8.58 -26.12 9.86
C PRO A 389 8.37 -26.27 8.35
N ALA A 390 9.36 -26.82 7.65
CA ALA A 390 9.37 -26.88 6.19
C ALA A 390 8.14 -27.60 5.60
N ASP A 391 7.60 -28.61 6.29
CA ASP A 391 6.40 -29.32 5.87
C ASP A 391 5.13 -28.45 5.96
N GLN A 392 5.09 -27.50 6.91
CA GLN A 392 4.01 -26.51 7.01
C GLN A 392 4.14 -25.47 5.91
N VAL A 393 5.35 -24.95 5.66
CA VAL A 393 5.62 -23.98 4.57
C VAL A 393 5.24 -24.57 3.20
N ALA A 394 5.58 -25.84 2.96
CA ALA A 394 5.26 -26.54 1.72
C ALA A 394 3.74 -26.67 1.48
N LYS A 395 2.94 -26.77 2.55
CA LYS A 395 1.47 -26.99 2.50
C LYS A 395 0.65 -25.72 2.63
N SER A 396 1.28 -24.57 2.80
CA SER A 396 0.63 -23.29 3.11
C SER A 396 0.94 -22.24 2.06
N SER A 397 0.43 -21.02 2.24
CA SER A 397 0.64 -19.87 1.36
C SER A 397 1.50 -18.81 2.04
N GLN A 398 2.38 -19.23 2.94
CA GLN A 398 3.25 -18.32 3.67
C GLN A 398 4.23 -17.64 2.71
N GLU A 399 4.36 -16.33 2.87
CA GLU A 399 5.19 -15.44 2.04
C GLU A 399 6.00 -14.52 2.96
N ALA A 400 6.79 -15.10 3.87
CA ALA A 400 7.52 -14.35 4.90
C ALA A 400 8.53 -13.34 4.32
N GLY A 401 9.01 -13.56 3.10
CA GLY A 401 10.17 -12.86 2.57
C GLY A 401 11.47 -13.42 3.15
N ALA A 402 12.54 -13.34 2.36
CA ALA A 402 13.89 -13.69 2.82
C ALA A 402 14.92 -12.59 2.47
N TRP A 403 14.49 -11.56 1.74
CA TRP A 403 15.35 -10.51 1.23
C TRP A 403 14.66 -9.16 1.24
N ARG A 404 15.46 -8.11 1.28
CA ARG A 404 15.06 -6.74 0.97
C ARG A 404 16.17 -6.01 0.24
N ILE A 405 15.78 -5.03 -0.55
CA ILE A 405 16.65 -4.01 -1.13
C ILE A 405 16.61 -2.80 -0.22
N GLU A 406 17.77 -2.19 0.00
CA GLU A 406 17.93 -0.93 0.72
C GLU A 406 18.53 0.11 -0.23
N LEU A 407 17.85 1.26 -0.36
CA LEU A 407 18.34 2.42 -1.10
C LEU A 407 18.62 3.56 -0.10
N SER A 408 19.85 4.08 -0.13
CA SER A 408 20.29 5.17 0.74
C SER A 408 21.17 6.19 -0.01
N PRO A 409 21.20 7.46 0.43
CA PRO A 409 22.23 8.40 0.01
C PRO A 409 23.59 7.97 0.56
N LYS A 410 24.66 8.15 -0.23
CA LYS A 410 26.05 7.90 0.21
C LYS A 410 26.58 9.02 1.11
N ALA A 411 26.25 10.27 0.78
CA ALA A 411 26.67 11.45 1.50
C ALA A 411 25.63 11.80 2.59
N PRO A 412 26.06 12.10 3.82
CA PRO A 412 25.16 12.63 4.85
C PRO A 412 24.57 13.97 4.43
N ALA A 413 23.26 14.12 4.55
CA ALA A 413 22.53 15.35 4.29
C ALA A 413 21.30 15.41 5.19
N ALA A 414 20.82 16.62 5.52
CA ALA A 414 19.57 16.72 6.27
C ALA A 414 18.37 16.34 5.39
N GLU A 415 18.36 16.82 4.14
CA GLU A 415 17.30 16.59 3.17
C GLU A 415 17.77 15.65 2.06
N ASP A 416 16.98 14.60 1.81
CA ASP A 416 17.19 13.65 0.73
C ASP A 416 15.90 13.39 -0.02
N LEU A 417 16.03 13.20 -1.34
CA LEU A 417 14.94 12.81 -2.22
C LEU A 417 15.16 11.38 -2.71
N PHE A 418 14.11 10.57 -2.71
CA PHE A 418 14.08 9.27 -3.34
C PHE A 418 13.08 9.27 -4.49
N LEU A 419 13.46 8.72 -5.63
CA LEU A 419 12.58 8.56 -6.78
C LEU A 419 12.84 7.21 -7.40
N THR A 420 11.89 6.30 -7.23
CA THR A 420 11.99 4.92 -7.71
C THR A 420 10.87 4.61 -8.70
N VAL A 421 11.21 3.92 -9.78
CA VAL A 421 10.25 3.44 -10.79
C VAL A 421 10.30 1.92 -10.81
N MET A 422 9.17 1.28 -10.53
CA MET A 422 9.03 -0.18 -10.44
C MET A 422 8.09 -0.65 -11.53
N GLN A 423 8.65 -1.27 -12.57
CA GLN A 423 7.88 -1.83 -13.68
C GLN A 423 7.58 -3.31 -13.41
N THR A 424 6.34 -3.72 -13.61
CA THR A 424 5.89 -5.12 -13.45
C THR A 424 5.68 -5.76 -14.81
N MET A 425 6.09 -7.02 -14.97
CA MET A 425 6.07 -7.77 -16.22
C MET A 425 6.18 -9.28 -15.99
N ASP A 426 6.04 -10.09 -17.04
CA ASP A 426 6.48 -11.48 -17.02
C ASP A 426 8.02 -11.56 -17.09
N ARG A 427 8.61 -12.60 -16.52
CA ARG A 427 10.06 -12.87 -16.61
C ARG A 427 10.56 -13.02 -18.05
N GLU A 428 9.70 -13.48 -18.95
CA GLU A 428 9.96 -13.68 -20.36
C GLU A 428 8.86 -12.98 -21.20
N PRO A 429 9.22 -12.03 -22.11
CA PRO A 429 10.59 -11.62 -22.45
C PRO A 429 11.26 -10.75 -21.37
N GLY A 430 10.49 -10.18 -20.43
CA GLY A 430 11.03 -9.45 -19.28
C GLY A 430 11.80 -8.18 -19.62
N THR A 431 11.45 -7.52 -20.73
CA THR A 431 12.08 -6.27 -21.19
C THR A 431 11.33 -5.06 -20.63
N PRO A 432 11.94 -4.25 -19.74
CA PRO A 432 11.31 -3.04 -19.23
C PRO A 432 11.23 -1.94 -20.29
N LEU A 433 10.30 -0.99 -20.12
CA LEU A 433 10.35 0.28 -20.83
C LEU A 433 11.58 1.09 -20.42
N SER A 434 12.05 1.96 -21.30
CA SER A 434 13.15 2.87 -20.95
C SER A 434 12.63 3.94 -19.99
N VAL A 435 13.42 4.21 -18.94
CA VAL A 435 13.09 5.19 -17.90
C VAL A 435 14.24 6.18 -17.77
N SER A 436 13.93 7.47 -17.70
CA SER A 436 14.89 8.53 -17.43
C SER A 436 14.33 9.54 -16.44
N ARG A 437 15.21 10.24 -15.72
CA ARG A 437 14.80 11.34 -14.85
C ARG A 437 14.38 12.55 -15.68
N ALA A 438 13.27 13.17 -15.28
CA ALA A 438 12.81 14.43 -15.84
C ALA A 438 12.97 15.54 -14.79
N ASP A 439 13.76 16.56 -15.10
CA ASP A 439 13.95 17.75 -14.26
C ASP A 439 13.17 18.93 -14.85
N ALA A 440 12.31 19.55 -14.03
CA ALA A 440 11.41 20.64 -14.43
C ALA A 440 11.50 21.82 -13.43
N GLY A 441 12.72 22.15 -12.99
CA GLY A 441 12.97 23.22 -12.03
C GLY A 441 12.48 22.85 -10.62
N THR A 442 11.35 23.46 -10.20
CA THR A 442 10.69 23.19 -8.91
C THR A 442 10.06 21.81 -8.83
N SER A 443 9.92 21.12 -9.97
CA SER A 443 9.45 19.74 -10.04
C SER A 443 10.54 18.78 -10.56
N VAL A 444 10.40 17.51 -10.19
CA VAL A 444 11.24 16.40 -10.64
C VAL A 444 10.37 15.16 -10.82
N GLY A 445 10.77 14.24 -11.69
CA GLY A 445 10.08 12.98 -11.85
C GLY A 445 10.72 12.11 -12.92
N CYS A 446 9.90 11.41 -13.69
CA CYS A 446 10.39 10.44 -14.66
C CYS A 446 9.65 10.51 -16.00
N LEU A 447 10.40 10.19 -17.05
CA LEU A 447 9.89 9.94 -18.39
C LEU A 447 10.06 8.45 -18.70
N LEU A 448 8.94 7.77 -18.94
CA LEU A 448 8.91 6.41 -19.49
C LEU A 448 8.67 6.48 -20.99
N THR A 449 9.48 5.78 -21.77
CA THR A 449 9.33 5.72 -23.23
C THR A 449 9.08 4.28 -23.69
N GLY A 450 8.06 4.13 -24.53
CA GLY A 450 7.62 2.84 -25.04
C GLY A 450 6.91 2.97 -26.38
N SER A 451 6.71 1.84 -27.05
CA SER A 451 6.04 1.77 -28.36
C SER A 451 4.59 2.28 -28.34
N ALA A 452 3.91 2.14 -27.19
CA ALA A 452 2.54 2.61 -26.97
C ALA A 452 2.43 4.10 -26.56
N GLY A 453 3.55 4.83 -26.59
CA GLY A 453 3.64 6.24 -26.22
C GLY A 453 4.41 6.48 -24.93
N ASN A 454 4.64 7.76 -24.64
CA ASN A 454 5.45 8.20 -23.51
C ASN A 454 4.59 8.59 -22.31
N TRP A 455 5.16 8.46 -21.12
CA TRP A 455 4.56 8.89 -19.86
C TRP A 455 5.51 9.81 -19.12
N LEU A 456 5.08 11.01 -18.77
CA LEU A 456 5.82 11.97 -17.95
C LEU A 456 5.07 12.17 -16.64
N VAL A 457 5.69 11.83 -15.53
CA VAL A 457 5.14 12.07 -14.19
C VAL A 457 6.07 13.03 -13.47
N LEU A 458 5.52 14.10 -12.90
CA LEU A 458 6.26 15.14 -12.18
C LEU A 458 5.71 15.33 -10.77
N PHE A 459 6.62 15.48 -9.82
CA PHE A 459 6.38 15.74 -8.41
C PHE A 459 7.01 17.06 -7.98
N PRO A 460 6.40 17.80 -7.04
CA PRO A 460 7.01 18.98 -6.44
C PRO A 460 8.23 18.57 -5.60
N ARG A 461 9.38 19.22 -5.79
CA ARG A 461 10.60 18.88 -5.02
C ARG A 461 10.44 19.12 -3.52
N ASP A 462 9.64 20.12 -3.14
CA ASP A 462 9.36 20.44 -1.74
C ASP A 462 8.26 19.55 -1.12
N GLY A 463 7.66 18.64 -1.89
CA GLY A 463 6.56 17.79 -1.45
C GLY A 463 5.24 18.54 -1.18
N GLY A 464 5.18 19.84 -1.45
CA GLY A 464 4.04 20.71 -1.16
C GLY A 464 3.15 20.97 -2.38
N ARG A 465 2.12 21.80 -2.18
CA ARG A 465 1.28 22.31 -3.28
C ARG A 465 1.76 23.69 -3.71
N GLY A 466 2.01 23.89 -5.01
CA GLY A 466 2.43 25.16 -5.58
C GLY A 466 1.42 25.75 -6.57
N ASP A 467 1.42 27.08 -6.72
CA ASP A 467 0.70 27.82 -7.76
C ASP A 467 1.62 28.40 -8.86
N GLY A 468 2.93 28.28 -8.67
CA GLY A 468 3.94 28.67 -9.65
C GLY A 468 3.90 27.83 -10.93
N PRO A 469 4.43 28.37 -12.05
CA PRO A 469 4.42 27.66 -13.32
C PRO A 469 5.38 26.47 -13.32
N VAL A 470 5.00 25.40 -14.02
CA VAL A 470 5.84 24.21 -14.23
C VAL A 470 6.12 24.08 -15.72
N THR A 471 7.39 24.12 -16.10
CA THR A 471 7.83 23.99 -17.50
C THR A 471 8.56 22.66 -17.71
N PHE A 472 8.13 21.91 -18.71
CA PHE A 472 8.66 20.58 -19.01
C PHE A 472 8.72 20.31 -20.52
N GLN A 473 9.42 19.24 -20.89
CA GLN A 473 9.58 18.79 -22.26
C GLN A 473 8.80 17.49 -22.48
N THR A 474 8.12 17.39 -23.60
CA THR A 474 7.47 16.17 -24.09
C THR A 474 8.12 15.73 -25.39
N ALA A 475 8.08 14.42 -25.67
CA ALA A 475 8.69 13.83 -26.85
C ALA A 475 7.76 12.83 -27.54
N GLY A 476 8.03 12.51 -28.80
CA GLY A 476 7.21 11.60 -29.60
C GLY A 476 5.86 12.20 -30.03
N ALA A 477 5.02 11.38 -30.66
CA ALA A 477 3.74 11.82 -31.21
C ALA A 477 2.76 12.27 -30.12
N ALA A 478 2.76 11.58 -28.97
CA ALA A 478 1.96 11.91 -27.79
C ALA A 478 2.66 11.44 -26.52
N THR A 479 2.70 12.33 -25.51
CA THR A 479 3.13 12.04 -24.14
C THR A 479 1.94 12.25 -23.21
N ARG A 480 1.61 11.23 -22.41
CA ARG A 480 0.68 11.34 -21.28
C ARG A 480 1.42 11.98 -20.11
N VAL A 481 0.91 13.08 -19.57
CA VAL A 481 1.57 13.90 -18.57
C VAL A 481 0.72 13.97 -17.31
N LEU A 482 1.30 13.62 -16.17
CA LEU A 482 0.76 13.85 -14.84
C LEU A 482 1.68 14.81 -14.08
N VAL A 483 1.19 16.00 -13.75
CA VAL A 483 1.89 16.95 -12.88
C VAL A 483 1.17 17.00 -11.54
N THR A 484 1.83 16.58 -10.47
CA THR A 484 1.26 16.53 -9.10
C THR A 484 1.69 17.75 -8.28
N GLY A 485 1.11 17.93 -7.09
CA GLY A 485 1.50 19.03 -6.19
C GLY A 485 1.04 20.41 -6.65
N LEU A 486 -0.08 20.48 -7.35
CA LEU A 486 -0.63 21.74 -7.85
C LEU A 486 -1.72 22.25 -6.91
N ALA A 487 -1.72 23.56 -6.64
CA ALA A 487 -2.81 24.21 -5.94
C ALA A 487 -4.11 24.14 -6.76
N ALA A 488 -5.24 23.92 -6.09
CA ALA A 488 -6.54 23.86 -6.75
C ALA A 488 -6.86 25.15 -7.51
N GLY A 489 -7.54 25.01 -8.65
CA GLY A 489 -7.98 26.13 -9.48
C GLY A 489 -7.86 25.87 -10.98
N ASP A 490 -8.02 26.94 -11.75
CA ASP A 490 -7.97 26.89 -13.21
C ASP A 490 -6.52 27.02 -13.70
N TRP A 491 -5.99 25.94 -14.25
CA TRP A 491 -4.69 25.97 -14.91
C TRP A 491 -4.83 25.98 -16.43
N ARG A 492 -3.74 26.32 -17.11
CA ARG A 492 -3.60 26.21 -18.56
C ARG A 492 -2.26 25.63 -18.96
N ALA A 493 -2.26 24.71 -19.91
CA ALA A 493 -1.05 24.21 -20.57
C ALA A 493 -0.82 25.00 -21.86
N GLN A 494 0.39 25.54 -22.03
CA GLN A 494 0.77 26.38 -23.15
C GLN A 494 2.03 25.83 -23.82
N GLY A 495 1.92 25.43 -25.08
CA GLY A 495 3.07 25.06 -25.92
C GLY A 495 3.60 26.26 -26.73
N GLN A 496 4.81 26.16 -27.26
CA GLN A 496 5.38 27.21 -28.12
C GLN A 496 4.47 27.49 -29.33
N GLY A 497 3.92 28.71 -29.43
CA GLY A 497 3.07 29.14 -30.55
C GLY A 497 1.65 28.54 -30.61
N GLY A 498 1.27 27.68 -29.65
CA GLY A 498 -0.06 27.05 -29.59
C GLY A 498 -1.12 27.92 -28.89
N ARG A 499 -2.39 27.48 -28.91
CA ARG A 499 -3.43 28.05 -28.03
C ARG A 499 -3.35 27.40 -26.64
N PRO A 500 -3.54 28.16 -25.54
CA PRO A 500 -3.55 27.57 -24.20
C PRO A 500 -4.72 26.60 -24.03
N GLN A 501 -4.44 25.43 -23.47
CA GLN A 501 -5.43 24.39 -23.17
C GLN A 501 -5.83 24.48 -21.69
N PRO A 502 -7.12 24.57 -21.33
CA PRO A 502 -7.55 24.61 -19.93
C PRO A 502 -7.34 23.25 -19.25
N VAL A 503 -6.91 23.28 -17.99
CA VAL A 503 -6.60 22.10 -17.18
C VAL A 503 -7.09 22.35 -15.75
N PRO A 504 -8.30 21.92 -15.38
CA PRO A 504 -8.78 22.12 -14.01
C PRO A 504 -7.99 21.23 -13.04
N VAL A 505 -7.64 21.78 -11.88
CA VAL A 505 -6.99 21.04 -10.79
C VAL A 505 -7.91 21.07 -9.57
N SER A 506 -8.36 19.89 -9.11
CA SER A 506 -9.19 19.78 -7.91
C SER A 506 -8.35 19.84 -6.63
N ALA A 507 -9.01 20.13 -5.51
CA ALA A 507 -8.36 20.15 -4.20
C ALA A 507 -7.96 18.76 -3.72
N GLU A 508 -8.67 17.71 -4.10
CA GLU A 508 -8.39 16.33 -3.70
C GLU A 508 -7.22 15.75 -4.49
N ALA A 509 -7.23 15.88 -5.82
CA ALA A 509 -6.20 15.31 -6.68
C ALA A 509 -4.90 16.12 -6.63
N ALA A 510 -5.00 17.45 -6.49
CA ALA A 510 -3.85 18.36 -6.55
C ALA A 510 -2.92 18.06 -7.75
N ALA A 511 -3.51 17.64 -8.88
CA ALA A 511 -2.78 17.17 -10.04
C ALA A 511 -3.48 17.55 -11.34
N ALA A 512 -2.68 17.71 -12.38
CA ALA A 512 -3.10 17.96 -13.75
C ALA A 512 -2.76 16.75 -14.63
N TRP A 513 -3.73 16.30 -15.43
CA TRP A 513 -3.57 15.22 -16.40
C TRP A 513 -3.78 15.72 -17.82
N LEU A 514 -2.85 15.42 -18.73
CA LEU A 514 -2.83 15.91 -20.11
C LEU A 514 -2.25 14.87 -21.07
N THR A 515 -2.63 14.96 -22.35
CA THR A 515 -1.90 14.28 -23.43
C THR A 515 -1.40 15.33 -24.41
N LEU A 516 -0.08 15.45 -24.55
CA LEU A 516 0.57 16.53 -25.27
C LEU A 516 1.50 15.99 -26.37
N PRO A 517 1.54 16.60 -27.56
CA PRO A 517 2.54 16.26 -28.57
C PRO A 517 3.94 16.73 -28.12
N ALA A 518 4.98 16.31 -28.85
CA ALA A 518 6.35 16.76 -28.61
C ALA A 518 6.48 18.29 -28.59
N GLY A 519 7.25 18.80 -27.63
CA GLY A 519 7.53 20.22 -27.50
C GLY A 519 7.79 20.64 -26.06
N GLN A 520 8.10 21.92 -25.90
CA GLN A 520 8.18 22.57 -24.59
C GLN A 520 6.80 23.07 -24.19
N TRP A 521 6.38 22.72 -22.97
CA TRP A 521 5.10 23.10 -22.40
C TRP A 521 5.29 23.80 -21.06
N THR A 522 4.46 24.81 -20.79
CA THR A 522 4.36 25.45 -19.48
C THR A 522 2.92 25.31 -18.97
N LEU A 523 2.78 24.73 -17.79
CA LEU A 523 1.55 24.72 -17.03
C LEU A 523 1.55 25.95 -16.10
N SER A 524 0.51 26.78 -16.15
CA SER A 524 0.39 28.00 -15.32
C SER A 524 -1.01 28.16 -14.77
N LYS A 525 -1.12 28.62 -13.52
CA LYS A 525 -2.39 28.96 -12.89
C LYS A 525 -2.91 30.29 -13.45
N ARG A 526 -4.23 30.42 -13.64
CA ARG A 526 -4.87 31.65 -14.14
C ARG A 526 -5.02 32.71 -13.05
#